data_AF-A0A1B6K5Z1-F1
#
_entry.id   AF-A0A1B6K5Z1-F1
#
_cell.length_a   1.000
_cell.length_b   1.000
_cell.length_c   1.000
_cell.angle_alpha   90.00
_cell.angle_beta   90.00
_cell.angle_gamma   90.00
#
_symmetry.space_group_name_H-M   'P 1'
#
loop_
_entity.id
_entity.type
_entity.pdbx_description
1 polymer ?
#
loop_
_entity_poly.entity_id
_entity_poly.type
_entity_poly.pdbx_seq_one_letter_code
_entity_poly.pdbx_strand_id
1 'polypeptide(L)'
;GDHDLTRKYGSPGAQTLRVATTYIHHNHNSQTLDNDIALLKLHGQAELRDGVCLVCLPARGVSQTAGKRCTVTGYGYMGEAGPIPLRVREAEIPIVSDAECIRK
;
A
#
# COMPACT_ATOMS: atom_id res chain seq x y z
N GLY A 1 -4.19 -10.10 5.31
CA GLY A 1 -4.96 -11.30 4.96
C GLY A 1 -4.00 -12.36 4.49
N ASP A 2 -3.32 -12.10 3.38
CA ASP A 2 -2.20 -12.94 2.95
C ASP A 2 -0.86 -12.47 3.57
N HIS A 3 0.00 -13.40 3.98
CA HIS A 3 1.33 -13.12 4.57
C HIS A 3 2.46 -14.04 4.05
N ASP A 4 2.13 -15.11 3.30
CA ASP A 4 3.06 -16.11 2.78
C ASP A 4 2.65 -16.56 1.36
N LEU A 5 3.38 -16.07 0.35
CA LEU A 5 3.18 -16.32 -1.07
C LEU A 5 3.67 -17.69 -1.53
N THR A 6 4.30 -18.50 -0.65
CA THR A 6 4.65 -19.89 -0.99
C THR A 6 3.42 -20.79 -1.10
N ARG A 7 2.26 -20.33 -0.60
CA ARG A 7 1.03 -21.12 -0.50
C ARG A 7 0.19 -20.97 -1.77
N LYS A 8 -0.10 -22.10 -2.43
CA LYS A 8 -0.90 -22.17 -3.68
C LYS A 8 -2.27 -21.49 -3.59
N TYR A 9 -2.91 -21.52 -2.43
CA TYR A 9 -4.26 -20.97 -2.22
C TYR A 9 -4.27 -19.75 -1.30
N GLY A 10 -3.11 -19.11 -1.08
CA GLY A 10 -2.93 -18.02 -0.12
C GLY A 10 -2.84 -18.48 1.33
N SER A 11 -2.55 -17.54 2.21
CA SER A 11 -2.50 -17.77 3.66
C SER A 11 -3.89 -17.97 4.28
N PRO A 12 -3.99 -18.60 5.47
CA PRO A 12 -5.26 -18.69 6.19
C PRO A 12 -5.90 -17.32 6.37
N GLY A 13 -7.17 -17.19 5.98
CA GLY A 13 -7.91 -15.93 6.04
C GLY A 13 -7.75 -15.01 4.83
N ALA A 14 -6.85 -15.31 3.89
CA ALA A 14 -6.76 -14.63 2.61
C ALA A 14 -8.06 -14.80 1.79
N GLN A 15 -8.42 -13.76 1.04
CA GLN A 15 -9.64 -13.71 0.24
C GLN A 15 -9.31 -13.19 -1.15
N THR A 16 -9.67 -13.96 -2.18
CA THR A 16 -9.54 -13.54 -3.57
C THR A 16 -10.88 -13.02 -4.06
N LEU A 17 -10.96 -11.71 -4.32
CA LEU A 17 -12.17 -11.03 -4.74
C LEU A 17 -11.96 -10.38 -6.09
N ARG A 18 -12.95 -10.49 -6.98
CA ARG A 18 -12.90 -9.82 -8.29
C ARG A 18 -13.14 -8.32 -8.12
N VAL A 19 -12.41 -7.52 -8.87
CA VAL A 19 -12.71 -6.10 -9.04
C VAL A 19 -13.90 -5.97 -9.99
N ALA A 20 -14.95 -5.30 -9.56
CA ALA A 20 -16.10 -4.97 -10.40
C ALA A 20 -15.87 -3.68 -11.20
N THR A 21 -15.22 -2.69 -10.59
CA THR A 21 -14.99 -1.39 -11.24
C THR A 21 -13.73 -0.74 -10.69
N THR A 22 -12.97 -0.10 -11.57
CA THR A 22 -11.81 0.72 -11.24
C THR A 22 -12.17 2.18 -11.49
N TYR A 23 -11.95 3.04 -10.49
CA TYR A 23 -12.14 4.48 -10.58
C TYR A 23 -10.77 5.16 -10.49
N ILE A 24 -10.25 5.60 -11.63
CA ILE A 24 -8.98 6.33 -11.71
C ILE A 24 -9.26 7.81 -11.40
N HIS A 25 -8.36 8.47 -10.67
CA HIS A 25 -8.50 9.90 -10.42
C HIS A 25 -8.59 10.67 -11.75
N HIS A 26 -9.61 11.52 -11.90
CA HIS A 26 -9.93 12.19 -13.16
C HIS A 26 -8.81 13.11 -13.68
N ASN A 27 -7.96 13.62 -12.77
CA ASN A 27 -6.77 14.42 -13.10
C ASN A 27 -5.46 13.62 -13.04
N HIS A 28 -5.51 12.28 -13.10
CA HIS A 28 -4.28 11.49 -13.15
C HIS A 28 -3.48 11.83 -14.41
N ASN A 29 -2.19 12.12 -14.24
CA ASN A 29 -1.26 12.33 -15.33
C ASN A 29 -0.16 11.27 -15.29
N SER A 30 -0.14 10.37 -16.26
CA SER A 30 0.82 9.28 -16.33
C SER A 30 2.26 9.73 -16.68
N GLN A 31 2.43 10.95 -17.19
CA GLN A 31 3.76 11.50 -17.51
C GLN A 31 4.43 12.13 -16.28
N THR A 32 3.66 12.85 -15.46
CA THR A 32 4.18 13.53 -14.25
C THR A 32 3.96 12.73 -12.98
N LEU A 33 3.14 11.69 -13.03
CA LEU A 33 2.62 10.93 -11.87
C LEU A 33 1.76 11.78 -10.92
N ASP A 34 1.27 12.94 -11.38
CA ASP A 34 0.33 13.74 -10.60
C ASP A 34 -0.98 12.99 -10.40
N ASN A 35 -1.49 13.06 -9.17
CA ASN A 35 -2.71 12.37 -8.74
C ASN A 35 -2.67 10.85 -9.01
N ASP A 36 -1.55 10.19 -8.73
CA ASP A 36 -1.40 8.73 -8.80
C ASP A 36 -2.21 8.04 -7.67
N ILE A 37 -3.52 7.96 -7.87
CA ILE A 37 -4.46 7.30 -6.96
C ILE A 37 -5.67 6.75 -7.72
N ALA A 38 -6.13 5.56 -7.32
CA ALA A 38 -7.33 4.93 -7.85
C ALA A 38 -8.10 4.19 -6.75
N LEU A 39 -9.41 4.03 -6.94
CA LEU A 39 -10.27 3.21 -6.10
C LEU A 39 -10.69 1.94 -6.84
N LEU A 40 -10.58 0.79 -6.17
CA LEU A 40 -11.06 -0.49 -6.67
C LEU A 40 -12.35 -0.87 -5.93
N LYS A 41 -13.47 -0.91 -6.65
CA LYS A 41 -14.73 -1.43 -6.13
C LYS A 41 -14.78 -2.94 -6.35
N LEU A 42 -14.84 -3.69 -5.26
CA LEU A 42 -14.95 -5.14 -5.29
C LEU A 42 -16.35 -5.58 -5.76
N HIS A 43 -16.43 -6.71 -6.46
CA HIS A 43 -17.70 -7.33 -6.88
C HIS A 43 -18.52 -7.88 -5.70
N GLY A 44 -17.88 -8.11 -4.56
CA GLY A 44 -18.50 -8.49 -3.29
C GLY A 44 -17.79 -7.83 -2.12
N GLN A 45 -18.34 -7.98 -0.92
CA GLN A 45 -17.72 -7.45 0.29
C GLN A 45 -16.60 -8.37 0.79
N ALA A 46 -15.50 -7.78 1.25
CA ALA A 46 -14.48 -8.52 1.98
C ALA A 46 -14.97 -8.79 3.41
N GLU A 47 -14.78 -10.02 3.88
CA GLU A 47 -15.13 -10.38 5.25
C GLU A 47 -14.03 -9.92 6.21
N LEU A 48 -14.36 -9.05 7.16
CA LEU A 48 -13.43 -8.60 8.19
C LEU A 48 -13.25 -9.69 9.25
N ARG A 49 -12.01 -9.99 9.61
CA ARG A 49 -11.61 -11.05 10.55
C ARG A 49 -10.17 -10.85 10.99
N ASP A 50 -9.66 -11.76 11.82
CA ASP A 50 -8.24 -11.79 12.15
C ASP A 50 -7.38 -11.82 10.87
N GLY A 51 -6.50 -10.82 10.76
CA GLY A 51 -5.66 -10.59 9.58
C GLY A 51 -6.32 -9.84 8.43
N VAL A 52 -7.61 -9.52 8.46
CA VAL A 52 -8.32 -8.69 7.46
C VAL A 52 -9.06 -7.55 8.16
N CYS A 53 -8.45 -6.37 8.16
CA CYS A 53 -8.98 -5.17 8.79
C CYS A 53 -8.88 -3.95 7.86
N LEU A 54 -9.59 -2.88 8.23
CA LEU A 54 -9.55 -1.59 7.53
C LEU A 54 -8.45 -0.71 8.09
N VAL A 55 -7.89 0.15 7.23
CA VAL A 55 -6.98 1.23 7.63
C VAL A 55 -7.73 2.55 7.71
N CYS A 56 -7.34 3.41 8.65
CA CYS A 56 -7.88 4.76 8.77
C CYS A 56 -7.35 5.66 7.66
N LEU A 57 -8.20 6.54 7.12
CA LEU A 57 -7.77 7.63 6.24
C LEU A 57 -7.39 8.86 7.08
N PRO A 58 -6.35 9.62 6.66
CA PRO A 58 -6.04 10.89 7.30
C PRO A 58 -7.17 11.90 7.06
N ALA A 59 -7.38 12.80 8.03
CA ALA A 59 -8.29 13.92 7.83
C ALA A 59 -7.74 14.87 6.76
N ARG A 60 -8.64 15.57 6.07
CA ARG A 60 -8.26 16.49 4.99
C ARG A 60 -7.36 17.60 5.53
N GLY A 61 -6.26 17.88 4.84
CA GLY A 61 -5.33 18.95 5.20
C GLY A 61 -4.36 18.59 6.34
N VAL A 62 -4.37 17.35 6.83
CA VAL A 62 -3.35 16.90 7.80
C VAL A 62 -2.02 16.73 7.09
N SER A 63 -1.03 17.51 7.52
CA SER A 63 0.37 17.29 7.17
C SER A 63 1.05 16.41 8.21
N GLN A 64 2.04 15.61 7.78
CA GLN A 64 2.84 14.82 8.69
C GLN A 64 4.12 15.56 9.07
N THR A 65 4.57 15.39 10.30
CA THR A 65 5.78 16.05 10.81
C THR A 65 7.03 15.29 10.36
N ALA A 66 8.03 16.01 9.85
CA ALA A 66 9.34 15.44 9.56
C ALA A 66 9.96 14.76 10.80
N GLY A 67 10.69 13.68 10.61
CA GLY A 67 11.26 12.85 11.67
C GLY A 67 10.28 11.87 12.32
N LYS A 68 8.96 12.03 12.14
CA LYS A 68 7.98 11.03 12.57
C LYS A 68 8.24 9.72 11.84
N ARG A 69 8.27 8.60 12.56
CA ARG A 69 8.50 7.26 11.99
C ARG A 69 7.20 6.68 11.43
N CYS A 70 7.30 6.07 10.26
CA CYS A 70 6.24 5.40 9.54
C CYS A 70 6.66 3.98 9.19
N THR A 71 5.69 3.07 9.17
CA THR A 71 5.92 1.68 8.75
C THR A 71 5.46 1.50 7.31
N VAL A 72 6.34 0.96 6.47
CA VAL A 72 6.02 0.52 5.11
C VAL A 72 6.04 -1.00 5.10
N THR A 73 5.01 -1.61 4.53
CA THR A 73 4.86 -3.08 4.49
C THR A 73 4.65 -3.56 3.06
N GLY A 74 5.17 -4.73 2.71
CA GLY A 74 4.88 -5.35 1.42
C GLY A 74 5.76 -6.56 1.08
N TYR A 75 5.63 -6.99 -0.17
CA TYR A 75 6.43 -8.06 -0.78
C TYR A 75 7.38 -7.51 -1.86
N GLY A 76 7.66 -6.20 -1.84
CA GLY A 76 8.53 -5.57 -2.83
C GLY A 76 9.98 -6.06 -2.75
N TYR A 77 10.79 -5.68 -3.73
CA TYR A 77 12.22 -5.96 -3.75
C TYR A 77 12.92 -5.48 -2.47
N MET A 78 13.78 -6.33 -1.92
CA MET A 78 14.62 -6.00 -0.75
C MET A 78 15.85 -5.17 -1.17
N GLY A 79 15.61 -3.95 -1.65
CA GLY A 79 16.62 -3.07 -2.25
C GLY A 79 16.55 -3.03 -3.78
N GLU A 80 17.29 -2.12 -4.41
CA GLU A 80 17.18 -1.82 -5.86
C GLU A 80 17.35 -3.04 -6.79
N ALA A 81 18.23 -3.97 -6.42
CA ALA A 81 18.45 -5.24 -7.13
C ALA A 81 18.30 -6.45 -6.20
N GLY A 82 17.55 -6.30 -5.11
CA GLY A 82 17.38 -7.34 -4.09
C GLY A 82 16.44 -8.47 -4.54
N PRO A 83 16.33 -9.56 -3.77
CA PRO A 83 15.31 -10.57 -4.01
C PRO A 83 13.91 -10.08 -3.61
N ILE A 84 12.88 -10.70 -4.19
CA ILE A 84 11.48 -10.55 -3.74
C ILE A 84 11.25 -11.53 -2.59
N PRO A 85 10.82 -11.06 -1.40
CA PRO A 85 10.54 -11.94 -0.28
C PRO A 85 9.19 -12.66 -0.49
N LEU A 86 9.14 -13.96 -0.20
CA LEU A 86 7.89 -14.73 -0.27
C LEU A 86 7.01 -14.56 0.97
N ARG A 87 7.49 -13.87 2.00
CA ARG A 87 6.73 -13.48 3.20
C ARG A 87 6.74 -11.98 3.34
N VAL A 88 5.63 -11.42 3.83
CA VAL A 88 5.49 -9.97 3.98
C VAL A 88 6.60 -9.43 4.87
N ARG A 89 7.16 -8.28 4.49
CA ARG A 89 8.18 -7.57 5.26
C ARG A 89 7.67 -6.19 5.64
N GLU A 90 8.30 -5.64 6.67
CA GLU A 90 8.08 -4.28 7.12
C GLU A 90 9.42 -3.56 7.28
N ALA A 91 9.38 -2.24 7.07
CA ALA A 91 10.49 -1.35 7.32
C ALA A 91 9.96 -0.08 7.98
N GLU A 92 10.69 0.41 8.97
CA GLU A 92 10.32 1.61 9.70
C GLU A 92 11.25 2.77 9.31
N ILE A 93 10.67 3.79 8.68
CA ILE A 93 11.39 4.91 8.04
C ILE A 93 10.92 6.26 8.60
N PRO A 94 11.81 7.26 8.73
CA PRO A 94 11.39 8.60 9.11
C PRO A 94 10.77 9.35 7.92
N ILE A 95 9.81 10.21 8.20
CA ILE A 95 9.32 11.20 7.23
C ILE A 95 10.41 12.24 7.00
N VAL A 96 10.72 12.50 5.74
CA VAL A 96 11.65 13.55 5.30
C VAL A 96 10.83 14.78 4.90
N SER A 97 11.35 15.98 5.18
CA SER A 97 10.67 17.22 4.76
C SER A 97 10.70 17.42 3.25
N ASP A 98 9.70 18.07 2.69
CA ASP A 98 9.64 18.37 1.25
C ASP A 98 10.89 19.10 0.77
N ALA A 99 11.37 20.08 1.54
CA ALA A 99 12.58 20.85 1.24
C ALA A 99 13.86 20.00 1.22
N GLU A 100 13.91 18.88 1.94
CA GLU A 100 15.01 17.94 1.87
C GLU A 100 14.83 16.94 0.72
N CYS A 101 13.61 16.49 0.46
CA CYS A 101 13.30 15.56 -0.62
C CYS A 101 13.69 16.11 -2.01
N ILE A 102 13.41 17.40 -2.27
CA ILE A 102 13.70 18.04 -3.57
C ILE A 102 15.19 18.43 -3.76
N ARG A 103 16.03 18.29 -2.74
CA ARG A 103 17.46 18.66 -2.81
C ARG A 103 18.36 17.54 -3.35
N LYS A 104 17.83 16.34 -3.52
CA LYS A 104 18.52 15.19 -4.11
C LYS A 104 18.04 14.97 -5.53
#